data_AF-A0A443SIP0-F1
#
_entry.id   AF-A0A443SIP0-F1
#
_cell.length_a   1.000
_cell.length_b   1.000
_cell.length_c   1.000
_cell.angle_alpha   90.00
_cell.angle_beta   90.00
_cell.angle_gamma   90.00
#
_symmetry.space_group_name_H-M   'P 1'
#
loop_
_entity.id
_entity.type
_entity.pdbx_description
1 polymer ?
#
loop_
_entity_poly.entity_id
_entity_poly.type
_entity_poly.pdbx_seq_one_letter_code
_entity_poly.pdbx_strand_id
1 'polypeptide(L)'
;MVTETKVLQWQDLTVIIAYFCGMFIVAFWSSRQTKGTVSGYFLASKSMHWIPVGASLFASNIGSGHFVGLAGSAASMGISIASFELTAIYALLLLGWIFVPVYTAAG
;
A
#
# COMPACT_ATOMS: atom_id res chain seq x y z
N MET A 1 17.24 -3.69 -35.10
CA MET A 1 17.21 -4.96 -34.36
C MET A 1 18.38 -4.95 -33.39
N VAL A 2 18.14 -4.58 -32.13
CA VAL A 2 19.13 -4.73 -31.05
C VAL A 2 18.42 -5.43 -29.90
N THR A 3 18.56 -6.75 -29.88
CA THR A 3 18.17 -7.62 -28.78
C THR A 3 19.25 -7.50 -27.70
N GLU A 4 19.16 -6.49 -26.84
CA GLU A 4 19.81 -6.57 -25.52
C GLU A 4 18.91 -7.43 -24.63
N THR A 5 19.05 -8.75 -24.74
CA THR A 5 18.52 -9.69 -23.76
C THR A 5 19.39 -9.61 -22.50
N LYS A 6 19.30 -8.50 -21.75
CA LYS A 6 19.81 -8.49 -20.37
C LYS A 6 18.83 -9.27 -19.51
N VAL A 7 19.03 -10.58 -19.50
CA VAL A 7 18.62 -11.44 -18.41
C VAL A 7 19.07 -10.77 -17.11
N LEU A 8 18.13 -10.54 -16.20
CA LEU A 8 18.24 -9.81 -14.92
C LEU A 8 19.69 -9.71 -14.42
N GLN A 9 20.19 -8.49 -14.23
CA GLN A 9 21.54 -8.32 -13.72
C GLN A 9 21.62 -8.89 -12.30
N TRP A 10 22.77 -9.44 -11.91
CA TRP A 10 22.95 -10.02 -10.57
C TRP A 10 22.63 -9.02 -9.44
N GLN A 11 22.82 -7.72 -9.70
CA GLN A 11 22.41 -6.62 -8.83
C GLN A 11 20.88 -6.57 -8.66
N ASP A 12 20.11 -6.65 -9.74
CA ASP A 12 18.64 -6.61 -9.71
C ASP A 12 18.10 -7.80 -8.91
N LEU A 13 18.66 -8.99 -9.15
CA LEU A 13 18.30 -10.21 -8.43
C LEU A 13 18.59 -10.09 -6.92
N THR A 14 19.73 -9.49 -6.57
CA THR A 14 20.12 -9.27 -5.17
C THR A 14 19.12 -8.35 -4.46
N VAL A 15 18.70 -7.26 -5.10
CA VAL A 15 17.71 -6.32 -4.53
C VAL A 15 16.36 -7.01 -4.34
N ILE A 16 15.91 -7.80 -5.31
CA ILE A 16 14.65 -8.56 -5.22
C ILE A 16 14.69 -9.55 -4.05
N ILE A 17 15.75 -10.36 -3.96
CA ILE A 17 15.90 -11.35 -2.87
C ILE A 17 15.95 -10.64 -1.51
N ALA A 18 16.74 -9.57 -1.39
CA ALA A 18 16.85 -8.81 -0.16
C ALA A 18 15.49 -8.21 0.28
N TYR A 19 14.71 -7.68 -0.66
CA TYR A 19 13.37 -7.18 -0.39
C TYR A 19 12.44 -8.27 0.17
N PHE A 20 12.37 -9.43 -0.48
CA PHE A 20 11.54 -10.54 -0.01
C PHE A 20 12.02 -11.07 1.35
N CYS A 21 13.32 -11.23 1.55
CA CYS A 21 13.87 -11.63 2.85
C CYS A 21 13.51 -10.63 3.95
N GLY A 22 13.65 -9.33 3.70
CA GLY A 22 13.25 -8.28 4.64
C GLY A 22 11.77 -8.35 4.99
N MET A 23 10.90 -8.50 3.99
CA MET A 23 9.46 -8.69 4.17
C MET A 23 9.15 -9.92 5.04
N PHE A 24 9.80 -11.06 4.80
CA PHE A 24 9.60 -12.26 5.61
C PHE A 24 10.08 -12.10 7.05
N ILE A 25 11.21 -11.42 7.28
CA ILE A 25 11.72 -11.14 8.63
C ILE A 25 10.70 -10.29 9.39
N VAL A 26 10.20 -9.22 8.78
CA VAL A 26 9.19 -8.33 9.40
C VAL A 26 7.89 -9.07 9.65
N ALA A 27 7.41 -9.87 8.69
CA ALA A 27 6.18 -10.65 8.82
C ALA A 27 6.29 -11.69 9.95
N PHE A 28 7.42 -12.41 10.02
CA PHE A 28 7.63 -13.43 11.04
C PHE A 28 7.86 -12.83 12.43
N TRP A 29 8.56 -11.70 12.51
CA TRP A 29 8.72 -10.93 13.75
C TRP A 29 7.37 -10.39 14.24
N SER A 30 6.57 -9.80 13.35
CA SER A 30 5.21 -9.35 13.65
C SER A 30 4.33 -10.50 14.15
N SER A 31 4.32 -11.64 13.46
CA SER A 31 3.56 -12.84 13.87
C SER A 31 3.97 -13.38 15.25
N ARG A 32 5.23 -13.21 15.65
CA ARG A 32 5.72 -13.59 16.98
C ARG A 32 5.33 -12.60 18.09
N GLN A 33 5.09 -11.34 17.76
CA GLN A 33 4.68 -10.31 18.72
C GLN A 33 3.20 -10.41 19.10
N THR A 34 2.37 -11.06 18.28
CA THR A 34 0.90 -11.10 18.50
C THR A 34 0.39 -12.23 19.40
N LYS A 35 1.23 -12.77 20.30
CA LYS A 35 0.91 -13.98 21.09
C LYS A 35 0.13 -13.77 22.39
N GLY A 36 -0.45 -12.60 22.65
CA GLY A 36 -0.94 -12.26 24.00
C GLY A 36 -2.45 -12.09 24.21
N THR A 37 -3.19 -11.48 23.28
CA THR A 37 -4.56 -11.03 23.59
C THR A 37 -5.35 -10.75 22.32
N VAL A 38 -6.54 -11.37 22.18
CA VAL A 38 -7.48 -11.17 21.06
C VAL A 38 -7.85 -9.68 20.88
N SER A 39 -7.87 -8.92 22.00
CA SER A 39 -8.10 -7.48 22.04
C SER A 39 -6.98 -6.64 21.40
N GLY A 40 -5.71 -7.06 21.54
CA GLY A 40 -4.57 -6.39 20.90
C GLY A 40 -4.51 -6.61 19.38
N TYR A 41 -5.00 -7.77 18.93
CA TYR A 41 -5.08 -8.15 17.51
C TYR A 41 -6.17 -7.38 16.76
N PHE A 42 -7.31 -7.12 17.41
CA PHE A 42 -8.48 -6.49 16.76
C PHE A 42 -8.57 -4.96 16.92
N LEU A 43 -7.82 -4.35 17.84
CA LEU A 43 -7.95 -2.90 18.11
C LEU A 43 -6.64 -2.13 18.26
N ALA A 44 -5.46 -2.79 18.27
CA ALA A 44 -4.19 -2.15 18.65
C ALA A 44 -4.39 -1.19 19.85
N SER A 45 -5.17 -1.67 20.83
CA SER A 45 -5.53 -0.93 22.04
C SER A 45 -6.06 0.50 21.83
N LYS A 46 -6.82 0.78 20.75
CA LYS A 46 -7.40 2.12 20.48
C LYS A 46 -6.35 3.26 20.40
N SER A 47 -5.07 2.91 20.28
CA SER A 47 -3.91 3.80 20.42
C SER A 47 -3.01 3.80 19.18
N MET A 48 -3.53 3.24 18.09
CA MET A 48 -2.84 3.24 16.80
C MET A 48 -2.75 4.68 16.29
N HIS A 49 -1.54 5.17 16.07
CA HIS A 49 -1.35 6.50 15.48
C HIS A 49 -2.00 6.55 14.09
N TRP A 50 -2.58 7.70 13.74
CA TRP A 50 -3.21 7.92 12.42
C TRP A 50 -2.26 7.63 11.25
N ILE A 51 -0.95 7.86 11.42
CA ILE A 51 0.06 7.72 10.36
C ILE A 51 0.15 6.26 9.84
N PRO A 52 0.42 5.23 10.67
CA PRO A 52 0.36 3.83 10.24
C PRO A 52 -0.97 3.42 9.61
N VAL A 53 -2.09 3.93 10.15
CA VAL A 53 -3.43 3.61 9.63
C VAL A 53 -3.58 4.14 8.20
N GLY A 54 -3.29 5.42 7.97
CA GLY A 54 -3.35 6.02 6.63
C GLY A 54 -2.38 5.37 5.64
N ALA A 55 -1.15 5.07 6.07
CA ALA A 55 -0.16 4.41 5.23
C ALA A 55 -0.60 2.99 4.82
N SER A 56 -1.20 2.22 5.73
CA SER A 56 -1.71 0.88 5.43
C SER A 56 -2.91 0.90 4.48
N LEU A 57 -3.80 1.88 4.64
CA LEU A 57 -4.97 2.05 3.79
C LEU A 57 -4.56 2.43 2.36
N PHE A 58 -3.60 3.36 2.23
CA PHE A 58 -3.02 3.72 0.94
C PHE A 58 -2.29 2.54 0.29
N ALA A 59 -1.44 1.84 1.04
CA ALA A 59 -0.71 0.67 0.56
C ALA A 59 -1.64 -0.48 0.10
N SER A 60 -2.82 -0.61 0.72
CA SER A 60 -3.81 -1.63 0.34
C SER A 60 -4.60 -1.26 -0.91
N ASN A 61 -4.69 0.04 -1.24
CA ASN A 61 -5.43 0.52 -2.41
C ASN A 61 -4.57 0.53 -3.68
N ILE A 62 -3.27 0.78 -3.57
CA ILE A 62 -2.38 0.95 -4.72
C ILE A 62 -1.58 -0.32 -4.98
N GLY A 63 -1.90 -1.01 -6.08
CA GLY A 63 -1.24 -2.25 -6.51
C GLY A 63 -0.34 -2.10 -7.74
N SER A 64 0.39 -3.16 -8.08
CA SER A 64 1.22 -3.23 -9.30
C SER A 64 0.43 -2.94 -10.59
N GLY A 65 -0.82 -3.39 -10.67
CA GLY A 65 -1.72 -3.10 -11.79
C GLY A 65 -2.10 -1.61 -11.89
N HIS A 66 -2.16 -0.90 -10.76
CA HIS A 66 -2.40 0.54 -10.73
C HIS A 66 -1.25 1.29 -11.41
N PHE A 67 0.00 0.92 -11.09
CA PHE A 67 1.19 1.54 -11.70
C PHE A 67 1.31 1.24 -13.20
N VAL A 68 1.12 -0.01 -13.62
CA VAL A 68 1.19 -0.39 -15.04
C VAL A 68 0.04 0.24 -15.84
N GLY A 69 -1.17 0.26 -15.27
CA GLY A 69 -2.34 0.87 -15.88
C GLY A 69 -2.22 2.38 -16.02
N LEU A 70 -1.79 3.08 -14.96
CA LEU A 70 -1.55 4.52 -15.01
C LEU A 70 -0.43 4.88 -15.98
N ALA A 71 0.66 4.12 -16.03
CA ALA A 71 1.74 4.34 -16.99
C ALA A 71 1.24 4.16 -18.44
N GLY A 72 0.41 3.15 -18.70
CA GLY A 72 -0.19 2.92 -20.02
C GLY A 72 -1.17 4.02 -20.43
N SER A 73 -2.05 4.46 -19.53
CA SER A 73 -2.98 5.57 -19.77
C SER A 73 -2.25 6.91 -19.88
N ALA A 74 -1.18 7.13 -19.14
CA ALA A 74 -0.32 8.32 -19.29
C ALA A 74 0.38 8.35 -20.65
N ALA A 75 0.80 7.18 -21.16
CA ALA A 75 1.43 7.09 -22.48
C ALA A 75 0.48 7.45 -23.63
N SER A 76 -0.83 7.23 -23.47
CA SER A 76 -1.85 7.52 -24.49
C SER A 76 -2.55 8.87 -24.30
N MET A 77 -2.86 9.26 -23.06
CA MET A 77 -3.67 10.45 -22.72
C MET A 77 -2.85 11.57 -22.08
N GLY A 78 -1.55 11.36 -21.84
CA GLY A 78 -0.65 12.34 -21.24
C GLY A 78 -0.98 12.64 -19.78
N ILE A 79 -0.72 13.88 -19.35
CA ILE A 79 -0.89 14.33 -17.95
C ILE A 79 -2.37 14.37 -17.49
N SER A 80 -3.32 14.23 -18.42
CA SER A 80 -4.76 14.27 -18.11
C SER A 80 -5.17 13.18 -17.10
N ILE A 81 -4.50 12.02 -17.09
CA ILE A 81 -4.76 10.93 -16.15
C ILE A 81 -4.49 11.34 -14.69
N ALA A 82 -3.61 12.33 -14.45
CA ALA A 82 -3.34 12.83 -13.10
C ALA A 82 -4.56 13.50 -12.46
N SER A 83 -5.48 14.06 -13.26
CA SER A 83 -6.72 14.67 -12.77
C SER A 83 -7.62 13.62 -12.09
N PHE A 84 -7.60 12.38 -12.56
CA PHE A 84 -8.35 11.28 -11.97
C PHE A 84 -7.86 10.96 -10.55
N GLU A 85 -6.55 10.81 -10.38
CA GLU A 85 -5.90 10.57 -9.07
C GLU A 85 -6.10 11.75 -8.10
N LEU A 86 -5.96 12.99 -8.59
CA LEU A 86 -6.16 14.19 -7.77
C LEU A 86 -7.62 14.32 -7.30
N THR A 87 -8.58 13.90 -8.13
CA THR A 87 -10.00 13.88 -7.76
C THR A 87 -10.29 12.81 -6.71
N ALA A 88 -9.60 11.67 -6.77
CA ALA A 88 -9.76 10.59 -5.78
C ALA A 88 -9.42 11.04 -4.35
N ILE A 89 -8.47 11.96 -4.17
CA ILE A 89 -8.12 12.54 -2.86
C ILE A 89 -9.35 13.20 -2.21
N TYR A 90 -10.11 13.99 -2.98
CA TYR A 90 -11.31 14.66 -2.46
C TYR A 90 -12.42 13.66 -2.10
N ALA A 91 -12.60 12.62 -2.92
CA ALA A 91 -13.55 11.56 -2.64
C ALA A 91 -13.17 10.78 -1.37
N LEU A 92 -11.89 10.46 -1.17
CA LEU A 92 -11.38 9.80 0.03
C LEU A 92 -11.57 10.66 1.29
N LEU A 93 -11.39 11.98 1.18
CA LEU A 93 -11.56 12.91 2.30
C LEU A 93 -13.03 12.99 2.72
N LEU A 94 -13.95 13.04 1.76
CA LEU A 94 -15.40 12.95 2.00
C LEU A 94 -15.80 11.62 2.62
N LEU A 95 -15.28 10.51 2.08
CA LEU A 95 -15.54 9.17 2.60
C LEU A 95 -15.05 9.04 4.04
N GLY A 96 -13.82 9.49 4.33
CA GLY A 96 -13.28 9.53 5.68
C GLY A 96 -14.20 10.30 6.63
N TRP A 97 -14.64 11.50 6.24
CA TRP A 97 -15.51 12.32 7.09
C TRP A 97 -16.87 11.68 7.40
N ILE A 98 -17.46 10.94 6.44
CA ILE A 98 -18.74 10.26 6.63
C ILE A 98 -18.59 8.97 7.44
N PHE A 99 -17.57 8.17 7.13
CA PHE A 99 -17.41 6.83 7.70
C PHE A 99 -16.71 6.83 9.06
N VAL A 100 -15.81 7.79 9.35
CA VAL A 100 -15.16 7.91 10.66
C VAL A 100 -16.16 8.05 11.83
N PRO A 101 -17.18 8.94 11.80
CA PRO A 101 -18.14 9.04 12.90
C PRO A 101 -19.02 7.80 13.01
N VAL A 102 -19.36 7.14 11.89
CA VAL A 102 -20.12 5.89 11.89
C VAL A 102 -19.31 4.75 12.52
N TYR A 103 -18.03 4.63 12.19
CA TYR A 103 -17.13 3.62 12.76
C TYR A 103 -16.90 3.86 14.26
N THR A 104 -16.77 5.12 14.67
CA THR A 104 -16.59 5.49 16.08
C THR A 104 -17.86 5.26 16.91
N ALA A 105 -19.04 5.43 16.30
CA ALA A 105 -20.33 5.16 16.95
C ALA A 105 -20.67 3.66 17.02
N ALA A 106 -20.12 2.85 16.10
CA ALA A 106 -20.31 1.40 16.06
C ALA A 106 -19.44 0.63 17.07
N GLY A 107 -18.41 1.25 17.67
CA GLY A 107 -17.58 0.65 18.74
C GLY A 107 -16.29 1.40 19.07
#